data_AF-A0A7C1CQV0-F1
#
_entry.id   AF-A0A7C1CQV0-F1
#
_cell.length_a   1.000
_cell.length_b   1.000
_cell.length_c   1.000
_cell.angle_alpha   90.00
_cell.angle_beta   90.00
_cell.angle_gamma   90.00
#
_symmetry.space_group_name_H-M   'P 1'
#
loop_
_entity.id
_entity.type
_entity.pdbx_description
1 polymer ?
#
loop_
_entity_poly.entity_id
_entity_poly.type
_entity_poly.pdbx_seq_one_letter_code
_entity_poly.pdbx_strand_id
1 'polypeptide(L)'
;MKISLNDDIDAWRKMVPEKKLGGIQLHADGAWGSEATKNYQFKGIPTFVLFGANGKIISPSAPSPSLEEIRPLPDLELSKI
;
A
#
# COMPACT_ATOMS: atom_id res chain seq x y z
N MET A 1 1.42 -3.62 -4.40
CA MET A 1 2.48 -2.61 -4.19
C MET A 1 2.54 -2.29 -2.71
N LYS A 2 3.72 -2.04 -2.13
CA LYS A 2 3.88 -1.61 -0.73
C LYS A 2 4.66 -0.29 -0.72
N ILE A 3 4.26 0.64 0.15
CA ILE A 3 4.93 1.92 0.34
C ILE A 3 5.45 1.98 1.78
N SER A 4 6.76 2.12 1.95
CA SER A 4 7.40 2.28 3.26
C SER A 4 7.44 3.75 3.64
N LEU A 5 7.05 4.06 4.88
CA LEU A 5 7.22 5.38 5.50
C LEU A 5 8.41 5.38 6.49
N ASN A 6 9.38 4.50 6.30
CA ASN A 6 10.61 4.52 7.11
C ASN A 6 11.45 5.74 6.73
N ASP A 7 12.09 6.40 7.71
CA ASP A 7 13.01 7.51 7.43
C ASP A 7 14.42 7.02 7.06
N ASP A 8 14.76 5.77 7.40
CA ASP A 8 16.03 5.14 7.04
C ASP A 8 15.90 4.27 5.78
N ILE A 9 16.19 4.88 4.63
CA ILE A 9 16.16 4.24 3.32
C ILE A 9 17.22 3.13 3.18
N ASP A 10 18.38 3.27 3.83
CA ASP A 10 19.47 2.31 3.70
C ASP A 10 19.20 1.05 4.50
N ALA A 11 18.67 1.18 5.73
CA ALA A 11 18.16 0.06 6.49
C ALA A 11 17.00 -0.64 5.75
N TRP A 12 16.08 0.13 5.16
CA TRP A 12 14.99 -0.44 4.37
C TRP A 12 15.50 -1.20 3.13
N ARG A 13 16.46 -0.63 2.39
CA ARG A 13 17.07 -1.27 1.21
C ARG A 13 17.75 -2.59 1.53
N LYS A 14 18.39 -2.73 2.70
CA LYS A 14 18.98 -3.99 3.17
C LYS A 14 17.91 -5.00 3.59
N MET A 15 16.87 -4.54 4.28
CA MET A 15 15.82 -5.39 4.82
C MET A 15 14.94 -6.04 3.74
N VAL A 16 14.64 -5.34 2.64
CA VAL A 16 13.79 -5.85 1.54
C VAL A 16 14.27 -7.20 0.98
N PRO A 17 15.54 -7.35 0.52
CA PRO A 17 16.05 -8.63 0.04
C PRO A 17 16.23 -9.65 1.18
N GLU A 18 16.70 -9.24 2.35
CA GLU A 18 16.90 -10.14 3.51
C GLU A 18 15.61 -10.84 3.93
N LYS A 19 14.50 -10.09 3.99
CA LYS A 19 13.17 -10.63 4.32
C LYS A 19 12.41 -11.18 3.12
N LYS A 20 13.02 -11.22 1.93
CA LYS A 20 12.42 -11.73 0.69
C LYS A 20 11.06 -11.06 0.38
N LEU A 21 10.97 -9.75 0.57
CA LEU A 21 9.72 -9.01 0.34
C LEU A 21 9.45 -8.87 -1.16
N GLY A 22 8.57 -9.71 -1.69
CA GLY A 22 8.18 -9.69 -3.11
C GLY A 22 7.26 -8.54 -3.52
N GLY A 23 7.02 -8.43 -4.83
CA GLY A 23 6.19 -7.39 -5.44
C GLY A 23 6.89 -6.03 -5.53
N ILE A 24 6.17 -5.01 -5.98
CA ILE A 24 6.68 -3.64 -6.09
C ILE A 24 6.80 -3.02 -4.69
N GLN A 25 8.04 -2.66 -4.32
CA GLN A 25 8.40 -1.99 -3.08
C GLN A 25 8.76 -0.53 -3.38
N LEU A 26 8.05 0.42 -2.77
CA LEU A 26 8.31 1.85 -2.87
C LEU A 26 8.71 2.40 -1.50
N HIS A 27 9.51 3.47 -1.51
CA HIS A 27 9.90 4.23 -0.34
C HIS A 27 9.32 5.64 -0.47
N ALA A 28 8.67 6.14 0.58
CA ALA A 28 8.13 7.50 0.59
C ALA A 28 9.10 8.44 1.32
N ASP A 29 9.71 9.34 0.56
CA ASP A 29 10.66 10.30 1.12
C ASP A 29 9.96 11.30 2.05
N GLY A 30 10.55 11.52 3.23
CA GLY A 30 10.00 12.38 4.28
C GLY A 30 8.91 11.72 5.14
N ALA A 31 8.75 10.40 5.08
CA ALA A 31 7.84 9.60 5.93
C ALA A 31 6.44 10.21 6.10
N TRP A 32 6.11 10.68 7.30
CA TRP A 32 4.81 11.31 7.62
C TRP A 32 4.57 12.62 6.85
N GLY A 33 5.63 13.30 6.40
CA GLY A 33 5.56 14.49 5.56
C GLY A 33 5.59 14.23 4.05
N SER A 34 5.65 12.96 3.64
CA SER A 34 5.70 12.57 2.22
C SER A 34 4.45 12.99 1.45
N GLU A 35 4.56 13.05 0.12
CA GLU A 35 3.40 13.26 -0.75
C GLU A 35 2.38 12.13 -0.61
N ALA A 36 2.83 10.90 -0.33
CA ALA A 36 1.95 9.76 -0.14
C ALA A 36 1.01 9.96 1.06
N THR A 37 1.53 10.39 2.21
CA THR A 37 0.71 10.63 3.41
C THR A 37 -0.22 11.81 3.24
N LYS A 38 0.23 12.88 2.56
CA LYS A 38 -0.58 14.07 2.28
C LYS A 38 -1.73 13.80 1.30
N ASN A 39 -1.41 13.19 0.16
CA ASN A 39 -2.37 13.00 -0.94
C ASN A 39 -3.42 11.93 -0.61
N TYR A 40 -3.05 10.91 0.16
CA TYR A 40 -3.96 9.82 0.53
C TYR A 40 -4.45 9.89 1.98
N GLN A 41 -4.13 10.98 2.70
CA GLN A 41 -4.58 11.27 4.07
C GLN A 41 -4.41 10.10 5.05
N PHE A 42 -3.23 9.45 5.04
CA PHE A 42 -2.96 8.32 5.93
C PHE A 42 -3.00 8.77 7.40
N LYS A 43 -3.93 8.19 8.16
CA LYS A 43 -4.12 8.50 9.60
C LYS A 43 -3.34 7.58 10.54
N GLY A 44 -2.73 6.52 10.01
CA GLY A 44 -2.05 5.49 10.78
C GLY A 44 -1.38 4.45 9.89
N ILE A 45 -0.53 3.61 10.46
CA ILE A 45 0.03 2.43 9.79
C ILE A 45 -0.30 1.16 10.58
N PRO A 46 -0.57 0.02 9.90
CA PRO A 46 -0.71 -0.11 8.45
C PRO A 46 -2.04 0.46 7.92
N THR A 47 -1.99 1.15 6.78
CA THR A 47 -3.19 1.57 6.02
C THR A 47 -3.23 0.78 4.72
N PHE A 48 -4.41 0.30 4.33
CA PHE A 48 -4.61 -0.43 3.07
C PHE A 48 -5.54 0.37 2.15
N VAL A 49 -5.11 0.55 0.90
CA VAL A 49 -5.87 1.24 -0.14
C VAL A 49 -6.06 0.29 -1.31
N LEU A 50 -7.29 0.21 -1.81
CA LEU A 50 -7.63 -0.58 -3.00
C LEU A 50 -7.81 0.37 -4.20
N PHE A 51 -7.08 0.07 -5.27
CA PHE A 51 -7.16 0.78 -6.55
C PHE A 51 -7.72 -0.13 -7.63
N GLY A 52 -8.57 0.42 -8.49
CA GLY A 52 -9.08 -0.27 -9.67
C GLY A 52 -8.07 -0.26 -10.81
N ALA A 53 -8.31 -1.09 -11.83
CA ALA A 53 -7.41 -1.19 -12.99
C ALA A 53 -7.25 0.14 -13.76
N ASN A 54 -8.22 1.05 -13.64
CA ASN A 54 -8.18 2.39 -14.22
C ASN A 54 -7.41 3.43 -13.38
N GLY A 55 -6.77 3.00 -12.28
CA GLY A 55 -6.02 3.87 -11.37
C GLY A 55 -6.88 4.68 -10.38
N LYS A 56 -8.21 4.48 -10.35
CA LYS A 56 -9.08 5.15 -9.37
C LYS A 56 -9.09 4.40 -8.04
N ILE A 57 -9.23 5.13 -6.93
CA ILE A 57 -9.41 4.55 -5.61
C ILE A 57 -10.80 3.93 -5.53
N ILE A 58 -10.87 2.64 -5.23
CA ILE A 58 -12.11 1.92 -4.91
C ILE A 58 -12.42 2.04 -3.42
N SER A 59 -11.39 1.86 -2.58
CA SER A 59 -11.51 1.99 -1.13
C SER A 59 -10.25 2.62 -0.52
N PRO A 60 -10.36 3.82 0.10
CA PRO A 60 -9.23 4.48 0.76
C PRO A 60 -8.86 3.86 2.12
N SER A 61 -9.73 3.01 2.68
CA SER A 61 -9.52 2.33 3.96
C SER A 61 -10.02 0.89 3.85
N ALA A 62 -9.34 0.11 3.02
CA ALA A 62 -9.68 -1.28 2.81
C ALA A 62 -9.35 -2.14 4.04
N PRO A 63 -10.07 -3.26 4.26
CA PRO A 63 -9.68 -4.28 5.23
C PRO A 63 -8.25 -4.80 4.97
N SER A 64 -7.65 -5.39 6.00
CA SER A 64 -6.35 -6.07 5.85
C SER A 64 -6.42 -7.14 4.76
N PRO A 65 -5.38 -7.29 3.91
CA PRO A 65 -5.30 -8.33 2.89
C PRO A 65 -5.39 -9.76 3.43
N SER A 66 -5.19 -9.95 4.73
CA SER A 66 -5.29 -11.24 5.42
C SER A 66 -6.71 -11.58 5.89
N LEU A 67 -7.64 -10.62 5.89
CA LEU A 67 -9.04 -10.83 6.30
C LEU A 67 -9.85 -11.29 5.10
N GLU A 68 -10.74 -12.28 5.29
CA GLU A 68 -11.59 -12.76 4.20
C GLU A 68 -12.52 -11.67 3.64
N GLU A 69 -12.87 -10.69 4.48
CA GLU A 69 -13.72 -9.54 4.12
C GLU A 69 -13.15 -8.68 2.98
N ILE A 70 -11.84 -8.79 2.68
CA ILE A 70 -11.25 -8.08 1.55
C ILE A 70 -11.64 -8.69 0.20
N ARG A 71 -11.90 -10.01 0.12
CA ARG A 71 -12.02 -10.78 -1.13
C ARG A 71 -13.13 -10.30 -2.08
N PRO A 72 -14.34 -9.93 -1.61
CA PRO A 72 -15.41 -9.51 -2.50
C PRO A 72 -15.08 -8.25 -3.33
N LEU A 73 -14.23 -7.35 -2.79
CA LEU A 73 -13.90 -6.08 -3.45
C LEU A 73 -13.09 -6.25 -4.75
N PRO A 74 -11.89 -6.88 -4.74
CA PRO A 74 -11.14 -7.12 -5.97
C PRO A 74 -11.86 -8.07 -6.93
N ASP A 75 -12.58 -9.09 -6.43
CA ASP A 75 -13.27 -10.05 -7.30
C ASP A 75 -14.38 -9.36 -8.12
N LEU A 76 -15.15 -8.46 -7.50
CA LEU A 76 -16.14 -7.63 -8.19
C LEU A 76 -15.49 -6.74 -9.27
N GLU A 77 -14.34 -6.14 -8.98
CA GLU A 77 -13.66 -5.24 -9.92
C GLU A 77 -13.03 -5.99 -11.09
N LEU A 78 -12.52 -7.21 -10.85
CA LEU A 78 -11.99 -8.07 -11.90
C LEU A 78 -13.09 -8.55 -12.86
N SER A 79 -14.33 -8.71 -12.40
CA SER A 79 -15.45 -9.08 -13.27
C SER A 79 -15.91 -7.99 -14.25
N LYS A 80 -15.40 -6.77 -14.13
CA LYS A 80 -15.76 -5.62 -14.98
C LYS A 80 -14.82 -5.44 -16.18
N ILE A 81 -13.81 -6.31 -16.31
CA ILE A 81 -12.75 -6.27 -17.33
C ILE A 81 -12.92 -7.51 -18.20
#